data_AF-A0A536DH07-F1
#
_entry.id   AF-A0A536DH07-F1
#
_cell.length_a   1.000
_cell.length_b   1.000
_cell.length_c   1.000
_cell.angle_alpha   90.00
_cell.angle_beta   90.00
_cell.angle_gamma   90.00
#
_symmetry.space_group_name_H-M   'P 1'
#
loop_
_entity.id
_entity.type
_entity.pdbx_description
1 polymer ?
#
loop_
_entity_poly.entity_id
_entity_poly.type
_entity_poly.pdbx_seq_one_letter_code
_entity_poly.pdbx_strand_id
1 'polypeptide(L)'
;MTFDAARRKEHEDQFAFRFVYDLRNYTQHSELPIKSFTLDWKADLDKQGDPVGHTGTAALKFILDPAELLANYDKWHRLVRADLAGMSHPLDVIALHTDMLASLTRIQLAVLKSEWPRIASGARAMQGLTSCLRHDALRPMLHDEDGMPLEEPPVDTVALVFAMLARGEPSRPDELLDPQFGWALMRQAQMGDMASGRVRSA
;
A
#
# COMPACT_ATOMS: atom_id res chain seq x y z
N MET A 1 7.49 -14.72 -11.41
CA MET A 1 6.04 -14.95 -11.53
C MET A 1 5.48 -13.79 -12.33
N THR A 2 4.79 -14.02 -13.44
CA THR A 2 4.22 -12.94 -14.24
C THR A 2 2.99 -12.34 -13.57
N PHE A 3 2.60 -11.13 -13.97
CA PHE A 3 1.36 -10.50 -13.51
C PHE A 3 0.14 -11.40 -13.76
N ASP A 4 0.00 -11.98 -14.96
CA ASP A 4 -1.13 -12.86 -15.29
C ASP A 4 -1.19 -14.13 -14.45
N ALA A 5 -0.02 -14.69 -14.08
CA ALA A 5 0.04 -15.84 -13.20
C ALA A 5 -0.40 -15.48 -11.77
N ALA A 6 0.10 -14.35 -11.24
CA ALA A 6 -0.30 -13.84 -9.92
C ALA A 6 -1.79 -13.50 -9.85
N ARG A 7 -2.30 -12.77 -10.85
CA ARG A 7 -3.71 -12.39 -10.97
C ARG A 7 -4.63 -13.61 -11.04
N ARG A 8 -4.28 -14.60 -11.86
CA ARG A 8 -5.05 -15.84 -11.98
C ARG A 8 -5.12 -16.58 -10.64
N LYS A 9 -3.99 -16.67 -9.94
CA LYS A 9 -3.93 -17.28 -8.61
C LYS A 9 -4.87 -16.58 -7.62
N GLU A 10 -4.80 -15.26 -7.49
CA GLU A 10 -5.73 -14.53 -6.60
C GLU A 10 -7.19 -14.71 -7.02
N HIS A 11 -7.47 -14.76 -8.33
CA HIS A 11 -8.82 -15.01 -8.83
C HIS A 11 -9.35 -16.42 -8.49
N GLU A 12 -8.48 -17.42 -8.41
CA GLU A 12 -8.85 -18.78 -8.01
C GLU A 12 -9.03 -18.85 -6.49
N ASP A 13 -8.06 -18.31 -5.74
CA ASP A 13 -7.94 -18.49 -4.29
C ASP A 13 -8.84 -17.55 -3.48
N GLN A 14 -9.16 -16.35 -3.99
CA GLN A 14 -9.82 -15.29 -3.20
C GLN A 14 -11.20 -14.94 -3.76
N PHE A 15 -12.23 -15.25 -2.98
CA PHE A 15 -13.61 -14.89 -3.31
C PHE A 15 -13.77 -13.39 -3.55
N ALA A 16 -13.28 -12.55 -2.63
CA ALA A 16 -13.45 -11.10 -2.72
C ALA A 16 -12.90 -10.51 -4.03
N PHE A 17 -11.69 -10.94 -4.42
CA PHE A 17 -11.08 -10.49 -5.68
C PHE A 17 -11.93 -10.90 -6.89
N ARG A 18 -12.34 -12.16 -6.93
CA ARG A 18 -13.14 -12.72 -8.02
C ARG A 18 -14.53 -12.08 -8.11
N PHE A 19 -15.21 -11.97 -6.97
CA PHE A 19 -16.55 -11.38 -6.88
C PHE A 19 -16.54 -9.92 -7.29
N VAL A 20 -15.63 -9.09 -6.75
CA VAL A 20 -15.59 -7.66 -7.08
C VAL A 20 -15.20 -7.45 -8.54
N TYR A 21 -14.31 -8.28 -9.09
CA TYR A 21 -13.98 -8.25 -10.52
C TYR A 21 -15.21 -8.51 -11.40
N ASP A 22 -15.99 -9.53 -11.08
CA ASP A 22 -17.23 -9.86 -11.82
C ASP A 22 -18.36 -8.86 -11.55
N LEU A 23 -18.41 -8.28 -10.34
CA LEU A 23 -19.42 -7.29 -9.96
C LEU A 23 -19.37 -6.08 -10.89
N ARG A 24 -18.18 -5.67 -11.37
CA ARG A 24 -18.06 -4.66 -12.42
C ARG A 24 -18.91 -5.01 -13.64
N ASN A 25 -18.81 -6.23 -14.15
CA ASN A 25 -19.58 -6.67 -15.32
C ASN A 25 -21.08 -6.72 -15.01
N TYR A 26 -21.47 -7.15 -13.81
CA TYR A 26 -22.86 -7.06 -13.34
C TYR A 26 -23.36 -5.60 -13.43
N THR A 27 -22.63 -4.64 -12.84
CA THR A 27 -23.07 -3.22 -12.79
C THR A 27 -23.17 -2.53 -14.14
N GLN A 28 -22.55 -3.09 -15.18
CA GLN A 28 -22.67 -2.58 -16.55
C GLN A 28 -23.97 -3.02 -17.24
N HIS A 29 -24.64 -4.04 -16.71
CA HIS A 29 -25.81 -4.66 -17.33
C HIS A 29 -27.04 -4.67 -16.43
N SER A 30 -26.85 -4.51 -15.12
CA SER A 30 -27.89 -4.57 -14.10
C SER A 30 -27.64 -3.49 -13.04
N GLU A 31 -28.73 -2.93 -12.50
CA GLU A 31 -28.64 -2.04 -11.34
C GLU A 31 -28.23 -2.83 -10.09
N LEU A 32 -27.44 -2.19 -9.21
CA LEU A 32 -27.02 -2.80 -7.95
C LEU A 32 -28.23 -2.97 -7.02
N PRO A 33 -28.55 -4.21 -6.58
CA PRO A 33 -29.65 -4.46 -5.67
C PRO A 33 -29.21 -4.14 -4.24
N ILE A 34 -29.01 -2.85 -3.95
CA ILE A 34 -28.59 -2.38 -2.62
C ILE A 34 -29.76 -2.58 -1.66
N LYS A 35 -29.64 -3.58 -0.78
CA LYS A 35 -30.65 -3.90 0.23
C LYS A 35 -30.66 -2.89 1.36
N SER A 36 -29.48 -2.46 1.80
CA SER A 36 -29.32 -1.44 2.82
C SER A 36 -27.95 -0.77 2.71
N PHE A 37 -27.89 0.49 3.12
CA PHE A 37 -26.64 1.21 3.38
C PHE A 37 -26.61 1.67 4.83
N THR A 38 -25.43 1.65 5.45
CA THR A 38 -25.25 2.13 6.83
C THR A 38 -23.99 2.97 6.92
N LEU A 39 -24.09 4.12 7.57
CA LEU A 39 -22.98 4.99 7.89
C LEU A 39 -22.88 5.09 9.41
N ASP A 40 -21.94 4.35 9.98
CA ASP A 40 -21.64 4.38 11.41
C ASP A 40 -20.56 5.45 11.64
N TRP A 41 -20.89 6.54 12.35
CA TRP A 41 -19.92 7.55 12.76
C TRP A 41 -19.55 7.38 14.23
N LYS A 42 -18.26 7.33 14.53
CA LYS A 42 -17.72 7.40 15.89
C LYS A 42 -16.81 8.61 16.02
N ALA A 43 -17.18 9.55 16.89
CA ALA A 43 -16.31 10.67 17.24
C ALA A 43 -15.08 10.17 17.99
N ASP A 44 -13.93 10.79 17.73
CA ASP A 44 -12.75 10.55 18.56
C ASP A 44 -12.95 11.21 19.91
N LEU A 45 -12.63 10.48 20.98
CA LEU A 45 -12.78 10.96 22.36
C LEU A 45 -11.39 11.20 22.97
N ASP A 46 -11.27 12.23 23.81
CA ASP A 46 -10.07 12.46 24.60
C ASP A 46 -10.00 11.49 25.80
N LYS A 47 -9.02 11.70 26.69
CA LYS A 47 -8.82 10.85 27.87
C LYS A 47 -9.94 11.01 28.91
N GLN A 48 -10.74 12.06 28.82
CA GLN A 48 -11.87 12.37 29.68
C GLN A 48 -13.19 11.87 29.08
N GLY A 49 -13.18 11.42 27.83
CA GLY A 49 -14.36 10.96 27.11
C GLY A 49 -15.08 12.07 26.35
N ASP A 50 -14.49 13.26 26.25
CA ASP A 50 -15.04 14.40 25.52
C ASP A 50 -14.62 14.34 24.03
N PRO A 51 -15.49 14.73 23.08
CA PRO A 51 -15.15 14.72 21.66
C PRO A 51 -13.97 15.64 21.32
N VAL A 52 -12.97 15.12 20.62
CA VAL A 52 -11.82 15.89 20.13
C VAL A 52 -12.19 16.59 18.81
N GLY A 53 -12.78 17.77 18.91
CA GLY A 53 -13.13 18.58 17.74
C GLY A 53 -14.12 17.88 16.80
N HIS A 54 -13.83 17.89 15.49
CA HIS A 54 -14.65 17.26 14.44
C HIS A 54 -14.01 16.00 13.86
N THR A 55 -13.06 15.38 14.57
CA THR A 55 -12.43 14.14 14.10
C THR A 55 -13.21 12.91 14.56
N GLY A 56 -13.20 11.88 13.71
CA GLY A 56 -13.90 10.64 13.98
C GLY A 56 -13.71 9.64 12.86
N THR A 57 -14.08 8.41 13.15
CA THR A 57 -14.04 7.30 12.19
C THR A 57 -15.43 7.05 11.65
N ALA A 58 -15.58 7.10 10.33
CA ALA A 58 -16.76 6.67 9.61
C ALA A 58 -16.58 5.23 9.12
N ALA A 59 -17.56 4.36 9.35
CA ALA A 59 -17.65 3.05 8.73
C ALA A 59 -18.88 3.01 7.82
N LEU A 60 -18.64 2.85 6.51
CA LEU A 60 -19.68 2.73 5.50
C LEU A 60 -19.86 1.25 5.15
N LYS A 61 -21.11 0.79 5.13
CA LYS A 61 -21.48 -0.58 4.71
C LYS A 61 -22.51 -0.51 3.59
N PHE A 62 -22.29 -1.30 2.55
CA PHE A 62 -23.28 -1.53 1.48
C PHE A 62 -23.59 -3.01 1.42
N ILE A 63 -24.85 -3.34 1.72
CA ILE A 63 -25.28 -4.72 1.86
C ILE A 63 -26.00 -5.17 0.58
N LEU A 64 -25.52 -6.26 -0.01
CA LEU A 64 -26.15 -6.95 -1.14
C LEU A 64 -26.66 -8.33 -0.71
N ASP A 65 -27.77 -8.76 -1.31
CA ASP A 65 -28.31 -10.10 -1.12
C ASP A 65 -27.81 -11.06 -2.22
N PRO A 66 -27.11 -12.16 -1.89
CA PRO A 66 -26.68 -13.14 -2.89
C PRO A 66 -27.82 -13.70 -3.75
N ALA A 67 -29.01 -13.89 -3.17
CA ALA A 67 -30.15 -14.44 -3.91
C ALA A 67 -30.66 -13.47 -4.98
N GLU A 68 -30.71 -12.17 -4.66
CA GLU A 68 -31.10 -11.13 -5.62
C GLU A 68 -30.04 -10.95 -6.72
N LEU A 69 -28.75 -11.02 -6.38
CA LEU A 69 -27.67 -10.96 -7.36
C LEU A 69 -27.72 -12.12 -8.37
N LEU A 70 -28.08 -13.32 -7.90
CA LEU A 70 -28.26 -14.49 -8.77
C LEU A 70 -29.53 -14.43 -9.61
N ALA A 71 -30.59 -13.82 -9.10
CA ALA A 71 -31.84 -13.65 -9.84
C ALA A 71 -31.72 -12.61 -10.96
N ASN A 72 -30.96 -11.54 -10.74
CA ASN A 72 -30.89 -10.38 -11.63
C ASN A 72 -29.80 -10.47 -12.70
N TYR A 73 -28.94 -11.50 -12.67
CA TYR A 73 -27.85 -11.66 -13.62
C TYR A 73 -27.42 -13.12 -13.75
N ASP A 74 -27.45 -13.65 -14.98
CA ASP A 74 -27.19 -15.06 -15.27
C ASP A 74 -25.74 -15.32 -15.74
N LYS A 75 -25.02 -14.26 -16.13
CA LYS A 75 -23.67 -14.30 -16.73
C LYS A 75 -22.52 -14.24 -15.72
N TRP A 76 -22.77 -14.51 -14.44
CA TRP A 76 -21.71 -14.66 -13.43
C TRP A 76 -20.70 -15.72 -13.85
N HIS A 77 -19.41 -15.52 -13.56
CA HIS A 77 -18.43 -16.58 -13.74
C HIS A 77 -18.81 -17.80 -12.89
N ARG A 78 -18.55 -19.00 -13.40
CA ARG A 78 -18.98 -20.28 -12.79
C ARG A 78 -18.62 -20.38 -11.30
N LEU A 79 -17.41 -19.94 -10.95
CA LEU A 79 -16.94 -19.95 -9.56
C LEU A 79 -17.73 -18.98 -8.69
N VAL A 80 -17.89 -17.70 -9.10
CA VAL A 80 -18.66 -16.70 -8.34
C VAL A 80 -20.10 -17.16 -8.16
N ARG A 81 -20.71 -17.70 -9.20
CA ARG A 81 -22.06 -18.24 -9.12
C ARG A 81 -22.18 -19.35 -8.08
N ALA A 82 -21.19 -20.26 -8.03
CA ALA A 82 -21.15 -21.32 -7.03
C ALA A 82 -20.97 -20.78 -5.61
N ASP A 83 -20.11 -19.77 -5.43
CA ASP A 83 -19.90 -19.13 -4.13
C ASP A 83 -21.18 -18.43 -3.64
N LEU A 84 -21.80 -17.60 -4.50
CA LEU A 84 -23.03 -16.88 -4.19
C LEU A 84 -24.18 -17.84 -3.86
N ALA A 85 -24.30 -18.96 -4.58
CA ALA A 85 -25.33 -19.96 -4.32
C ALA A 85 -25.12 -20.70 -2.99
N GLY A 86 -23.87 -20.80 -2.52
CA GLY A 86 -23.53 -21.38 -1.22
C GLY A 86 -23.64 -20.41 -0.04
N MET A 87 -23.87 -19.11 -0.30
CA MET A 87 -23.95 -18.09 0.73
C MET A 87 -25.36 -17.93 1.27
N SER A 88 -25.50 -17.98 2.59
CA SER A 88 -26.78 -17.75 3.30
C SER A 88 -26.91 -16.36 3.92
N HIS A 89 -25.88 -15.52 3.77
CA HIS A 89 -25.72 -14.28 4.52
C HIS A 89 -25.44 -13.12 3.55
N PRO A 90 -25.94 -11.90 3.86
CA PRO A 90 -25.71 -10.74 3.01
C PRO A 90 -24.22 -10.37 2.91
N LEU A 91 -23.86 -9.75 1.79
CA LEU A 91 -22.49 -9.35 1.47
C LEU A 91 -22.29 -7.87 1.78
N ASP A 92 -21.24 -7.55 2.54
CA ASP A 92 -20.76 -6.18 2.65
C ASP A 92 -19.74 -5.88 1.54
N VAL A 93 -20.16 -5.08 0.56
CA VAL A 93 -19.37 -4.77 -0.62
C VAL A 93 -18.13 -3.95 -0.29
N ILE A 94 -18.18 -3.12 0.76
CA ILE A 94 -17.04 -2.29 1.17
C ILE A 94 -15.95 -3.16 1.79
N ALA A 95 -16.34 -4.14 2.62
CA ALA A 95 -15.42 -5.12 3.16
C ALA A 95 -14.77 -5.95 2.03
N LEU A 96 -15.57 -6.43 1.07
CA LEU A 96 -15.04 -7.19 -0.08
C LEU A 96 -14.12 -6.36 -0.99
N HIS A 97 -14.38 -5.06 -1.16
CA HIS A 97 -13.45 -4.17 -1.87
C HIS A 97 -12.12 -4.04 -1.13
N THR A 98 -12.15 -3.94 0.19
CA THR A 98 -10.94 -3.88 1.03
C THR A 98 -10.11 -5.15 0.87
N ASP A 99 -10.76 -6.32 0.88
CA ASP A 99 -10.09 -7.61 0.63
C ASP A 99 -9.57 -7.74 -0.81
N MET A 100 -10.26 -7.17 -1.79
CA MET A 100 -9.75 -7.07 -3.17
C MET A 100 -8.47 -6.22 -3.22
N LEU A 101 -8.40 -5.10 -2.51
CA LEU A 101 -7.18 -4.27 -2.46
C LEU A 101 -6.01 -5.04 -1.86
N ALA A 102 -6.24 -5.86 -0.83
CA ALA A 102 -5.21 -6.74 -0.29
C ALA A 102 -4.71 -7.75 -1.33
N SER A 103 -5.61 -8.27 -2.17
CA SER A 103 -5.27 -9.17 -3.28
C SER A 103 -4.44 -8.46 -4.37
N LEU A 104 -4.78 -7.21 -4.71
CA LEU A 104 -4.00 -6.38 -5.62
C LEU A 104 -2.60 -6.09 -5.08
N THR A 105 -2.47 -5.80 -3.79
CA THR A 105 -1.16 -5.63 -3.13
C THR A 105 -0.34 -6.92 -3.23
N ARG A 106 -0.94 -8.10 -3.02
CA ARG A 106 -0.22 -9.38 -3.18
C ARG A 106 0.25 -9.61 -4.62
N ILE A 107 -0.57 -9.29 -5.62
CA ILE A 107 -0.18 -9.35 -7.04
C ILE A 107 1.01 -8.43 -7.32
N GLN A 108 0.94 -7.18 -6.84
CA GLN A 108 1.99 -6.20 -7.02
C GLN A 108 3.31 -6.67 -6.39
N LEU A 109 3.27 -7.14 -5.14
CA LEU A 109 4.44 -7.68 -4.45
C LEU A 109 5.03 -8.89 -5.15
N ALA A 110 4.18 -9.77 -5.68
CA ALA A 110 4.61 -10.92 -6.46
C ALA A 110 5.39 -10.53 -7.72
N VAL A 111 4.89 -9.54 -8.47
CA VAL A 111 5.56 -9.03 -9.66
C VAL A 111 6.87 -8.34 -9.29
N LEU A 112 6.85 -7.45 -8.29
CA LEU A 112 8.04 -6.75 -7.80
C LEU A 112 9.13 -7.73 -7.35
N LYS A 113 8.77 -8.78 -6.60
CA LYS A 113 9.73 -9.83 -6.20
C LYS A 113 10.35 -10.53 -7.39
N SER A 114 9.62 -10.72 -8.48
CA SER A 114 10.15 -11.37 -9.68
C SER A 114 11.06 -10.46 -10.52
N GLU A 115 10.79 -9.17 -10.55
CA GLU A 115 11.61 -8.17 -11.25
C GLU A 115 12.79 -7.68 -10.40
N TRP A 116 12.81 -8.02 -9.11
CA TRP A 116 13.79 -7.56 -8.14
C TRP A 116 15.25 -7.74 -8.59
N PRO A 117 15.68 -8.89 -9.13
CA PRO A 117 17.07 -9.05 -9.57
C PRO A 117 17.48 -8.02 -10.63
N ARG A 118 16.56 -7.69 -11.56
CA ARG A 118 16.80 -6.69 -12.61
C ARG A 118 16.86 -5.29 -12.03
N ILE A 119 15.92 -4.94 -11.16
CA ILE A 119 15.86 -3.64 -10.47
C ILE A 119 17.13 -3.43 -9.64
N ALA A 120 17.52 -4.43 -8.82
CA ALA A 120 18.71 -4.39 -7.99
C ALA A 120 20.01 -4.32 -8.82
N SER A 121 20.05 -4.94 -10.00
CA SER A 121 21.18 -4.80 -10.92
C SER A 121 21.28 -3.38 -11.48
N GLY A 122 20.15 -2.79 -11.92
CA GLY A 122 20.11 -1.43 -12.42
C GLY A 122 20.49 -0.40 -11.34
N ALA A 123 19.99 -0.58 -10.12
CA ALA A 123 20.33 0.27 -8.98
C ALA A 123 21.83 0.25 -8.67
N ARG A 124 22.46 -0.93 -8.65
CA ARG A 124 23.92 -1.06 -8.46
C ARG A 124 24.72 -0.39 -9.58
N ALA A 125 24.26 -0.51 -10.83
CA ALA A 125 24.91 0.17 -11.95
C ALA A 125 24.84 1.70 -11.83
N MET A 126 23.67 2.24 -11.47
CA MET A 126 23.50 3.68 -11.21
C MET A 126 24.39 4.15 -10.06
N GLN A 127 24.44 3.40 -8.96
CA GLN A 127 25.35 3.70 -7.84
C GLN A 127 26.81 3.73 -8.28
N GLY A 128 27.25 2.75 -9.08
CA GLY A 128 28.60 2.73 -9.64
C GLY A 128 28.92 3.98 -10.47
N LEU A 129 28.00 4.39 -11.35
CA LEU A 129 28.14 5.62 -12.14
C LEU A 129 28.22 6.87 -11.25
N THR A 130 27.33 6.97 -10.24
CA THR A 130 27.36 8.08 -9.28
C THR A 130 28.67 8.12 -8.48
N SER A 131 29.19 6.96 -8.07
CA SER A 131 30.48 6.88 -7.37
C SER A 131 31.66 7.29 -8.26
N CYS A 132 31.65 6.94 -9.56
CA CYS A 132 32.66 7.41 -10.51
C CYS A 132 32.60 8.92 -10.71
N LEU A 133 31.40 9.50 -10.86
CA LEU A 133 31.21 10.95 -10.96
C LEU A 133 31.67 11.70 -9.69
N ARG A 134 31.62 11.06 -8.52
CA ARG A 134 32.16 11.62 -7.27
C ARG A 134 33.69 11.56 -7.18
N HIS A 135 34.33 10.61 -7.87
CA HIS A 135 35.78 10.37 -7.79
C HIS A 135 36.61 11.05 -8.89
N ASP A 136 36.03 11.36 -10.06
CA ASP A 136 36.70 12.10 -11.13
C ASP A 136 36.29 13.58 -11.12
N ALA A 137 37.18 14.46 -10.65
CA ALA A 137 37.44 15.86 -11.06
C ALA A 137 36.29 16.85 -11.39
N LEU A 138 35.03 16.47 -11.22
CA LEU A 138 33.83 17.22 -11.62
C LEU A 138 32.86 17.24 -10.45
N ARG A 139 33.33 17.66 -9.28
CA ARG A 139 32.44 18.19 -8.24
C ARG A 139 31.85 19.47 -8.87
N PRO A 140 30.58 19.50 -9.34
CA PRO A 140 29.97 20.80 -9.48
C PRO A 140 29.92 21.30 -8.05
N MET A 141 30.58 22.42 -7.75
CA MET A 141 30.29 23.10 -6.51
C MET A 141 28.83 23.55 -6.63
N LEU A 142 27.90 22.69 -6.21
CA LEU A 142 26.49 22.99 -6.10
C LEU A 142 26.42 23.98 -4.93
N HIS A 143 26.61 25.23 -5.27
CA HIS A 143 26.34 26.35 -4.39
C HIS A 143 24.86 26.71 -4.51
N ASP A 144 24.24 27.12 -3.42
CA ASP A 144 23.00 27.89 -3.50
C ASP A 144 23.27 29.28 -4.13
N GLU A 145 22.22 30.09 -4.30
CA GLU A 145 22.34 31.44 -4.86
C GLU A 145 23.27 32.36 -4.04
N ASP A 146 23.56 32.00 -2.78
CA ASP A 146 24.43 32.73 -1.86
C ASP A 146 25.89 32.20 -1.85
N GLY A 147 26.23 31.23 -2.70
CA GLY A 147 27.59 30.70 -2.77
C GLY A 147 27.93 29.68 -1.69
N MET A 148 26.95 29.16 -0.95
CA MET A 148 27.17 28.17 0.10
C MET A 148 26.99 26.75 -0.45
N PRO A 149 27.91 25.82 -0.14
CA PRO A 149 27.79 24.45 -0.62
C PRO A 149 26.50 23.82 -0.09
N LEU A 150 25.66 23.33 -1.00
CA LEU A 150 24.45 22.57 -0.66
C LEU A 150 24.87 21.29 0.09
N GLU A 151 24.46 21.16 1.35
CA GLU A 151 24.63 19.91 2.09
C GLU A 151 23.83 18.81 1.41
N GLU A 152 24.53 17.83 0.83
CA GLU A 152 23.87 16.67 0.23
C GLU A 152 23.16 15.84 1.32
N PRO A 153 21.91 15.37 1.06
CA PRO A 153 21.28 14.42 1.96
C PRO A 153 22.12 13.13 2.02
N PRO A 154 22.27 12.49 3.20
CA PRO A 154 23.06 11.28 3.35
C PRO A 154 22.58 10.16 2.41
N VAL A 155 23.55 9.45 1.83
CA VAL A 155 23.41 8.32 0.88
C VAL A 155 22.57 7.16 1.44
N ASP A 156 22.30 7.15 2.75
CA ASP A 156 21.59 6.08 3.45
C ASP A 156 20.05 6.17 3.41
N THR A 157 19.47 7.24 2.88
CA THR A 157 17.99 7.36 2.81
C THR A 157 17.37 6.20 2.02
N VAL A 158 18.04 5.76 0.95
CA VAL A 158 17.63 4.62 0.13
C VAL A 158 17.77 3.29 0.90
N ALA A 159 18.85 3.10 1.66
CA ALA A 159 19.06 1.93 2.50
C ALA A 159 18.04 1.84 3.65
N LEU A 160 17.66 2.99 4.21
CA LEU A 160 16.65 3.10 5.28
C LEU A 160 15.26 2.69 4.77
N VAL A 161 14.85 3.22 3.61
CA VAL A 161 13.60 2.83 2.93
C VAL A 161 13.62 1.34 2.57
N PHE A 162 14.75 0.82 2.10
CA PHE A 162 14.90 -0.62 1.85
C PHE A 162 14.76 -1.49 3.10
N ALA A 163 15.26 -1.03 4.25
CA ALA A 163 15.15 -1.76 5.51
C ALA A 163 13.73 -1.70 6.10
N MET A 164 12.95 -0.66 5.81
CA MET A 164 11.55 -0.54 6.22
C MET A 164 10.63 -1.42 5.36
N LEU A 165 10.81 -1.40 4.04
CA LEU A 165 10.05 -2.26 3.12
C LEU A 165 10.31 -3.76 3.37
N ALA A 166 11.53 -4.15 3.74
CA ALA A 166 11.87 -5.53 4.09
C ALA A 166 11.25 -6.00 5.43
N ARG A 167 10.91 -5.08 6.33
CA ARG A 167 10.28 -5.37 7.63
C ARG A 167 8.75 -5.37 7.60
N GLY A 168 8.14 -5.04 6.45
CA GLY A 168 6.68 -5.01 6.30
C GLY A 168 6.02 -3.86 7.05
N GLU A 169 6.77 -2.81 7.40
CA GLU A 169 6.20 -1.62 8.02
C GLU A 169 5.41 -0.81 6.98
N PRO A 170 4.21 -0.29 7.33
CA PRO A 170 3.38 0.45 6.40
C PRO A 170 3.92 1.87 6.27
N SER A 171 4.86 2.10 5.36
CA SER A 171 5.17 3.44 4.90
C SER A 171 4.07 3.88 3.92
N ARG A 172 3.28 4.89 4.30
CA ARG A 172 2.35 5.55 3.38
C ARG A 172 3.14 6.03 2.15
N PRO A 173 2.72 5.72 0.91
CA PRO A 173 3.51 6.02 -0.30
C PRO A 173 3.87 7.50 -0.46
N ASP A 174 3.03 8.36 0.08
CA ASP A 174 3.09 9.81 0.13
C ASP A 174 4.19 10.33 1.09
N GLU A 175 4.51 9.62 2.17
CA GLU A 175 5.56 10.02 3.12
C GLU A 175 6.97 9.68 2.62
N LEU A 176 7.10 8.66 1.76
CA LEU A 176 8.39 8.26 1.17
C LEU A 176 8.93 9.28 0.14
N LEU A 177 8.08 10.19 -0.34
CA LEU A 177 8.44 11.22 -1.31
C LEU A 177 8.67 12.60 -0.66
N ASP A 178 8.43 12.74 0.65
CA ASP A 178 8.70 13.98 1.38
C ASP A 178 10.18 14.03 1.83
N PRO A 179 10.98 15.01 1.36
CA PRO A 179 12.36 15.19 1.79
C PRO A 179 12.52 15.34 3.30
N GLN A 180 11.50 15.86 4.02
CA GLN A 180 11.54 16.05 5.47
C GLN A 180 11.36 14.74 6.25
N PHE A 181 10.71 13.73 5.64
CA PHE A 181 10.48 12.43 6.26
C PHE A 181 11.80 11.66 6.50
N GLY A 182 12.72 11.71 5.54
CA GLY A 182 14.07 11.15 5.69
C GLY A 182 14.86 11.77 6.86
N TRP A 183 14.72 13.08 7.07
CA TRP A 183 15.35 13.80 8.19
C TRP A 183 14.69 13.50 9.55
N ALA A 184 13.38 13.28 9.58
CA ALA A 184 12.65 12.92 10.80
C ALA A 184 13.02 11.51 11.29
N LEU A 185 13.09 10.55 10.36
CA LEU A 185 13.50 9.16 10.64
C LEU A 185 14.94 9.06 11.15
N MET A 186 15.87 9.84 10.58
CA MET A 186 17.25 9.88 11.05
C MET A 186 17.41 10.50 12.44
N ARG A 187 16.65 11.54 12.78
CA ARG A 187 16.63 12.09 14.14
C ARG A 187 16.11 11.07 15.16
N GLN A 188 15.15 10.25 14.78
CA GLN A 188 14.62 9.19 15.63
C GLN A 188 15.62 8.04 15.82
N ALA A 189 16.35 7.67 14.77
CA ALA A 189 17.42 6.65 14.83
C ALA A 189 18.62 7.12 15.67
N GLN A 190 19.06 8.39 15.52
CA GLN A 190 20.15 8.96 16.32
C GLN A 190 19.78 9.13 17.80
N MET A 191 18.52 9.45 18.11
CA MET A 191 18.04 9.49 19.49
C MET A 191 17.91 8.08 20.11
N GLY A 192 17.59 7.06 19.31
CA GLY A 192 17.58 5.66 19.74
C GLY A 192 18.98 5.12 20.08
N ASP A 193 20.00 5.49 19.29
CA ASP A 193 21.39 5.10 19.56
C ASP A 193 21.99 5.84 20.77
N MET A 194 21.62 7.10 21.02
CA MET A 194 22.00 7.80 22.25
C MET A 194 21.31 7.25 23.51
N ALA A 195 20.10 6.68 23.38
CA ALA A 195 19.42 6.01 24.50
C ALA A 195 19.96 4.60 24.80
N SER A 196 20.66 3.96 23.85
CA SER A 196 21.11 2.55 23.99
C SER A 196 22.56 2.35 24.46
N GLY A 197 23.32 3.43 24.71
CA GLY A 197 24.58 3.37 25.45
C GLY A 197 25.65 2.44 24.86
N ARG A 198 25.72 2.26 23.53
CA ARG A 198 26.83 1.54 22.90
C ARG A 198 27.91 2.50 22.43
N VAL A 199 28.77 2.89 23.35
CA VAL A 199 30.10 3.44 23.02
C VAL A 199 30.92 2.31 22.39
N ARG A 200 31.17 2.37 21.08
CA ARG A 200 32.26 1.60 20.45
C ARG A 200 33.58 2.30 20.76
N SER A 201 34.32 1.75 21.71
CA SER A 201 35.72 2.08 21.94
C SER A 201 36.60 1.53 20.80
N ALA A 202 37.34 2.41 20.14
CA ALA A 202 38.66 2.14 19.57
C ALA A 202 39.55 3.34 19.90
#